data_AF-A0A836RCG9-F1
#
_entry.id   AF-A0A836RCG9-F1
#
_cell.length_a   1.000
_cell.length_b   1.000
_cell.length_c   1.000
_cell.angle_alpha   90.00
_cell.angle_beta   90.00
_cell.angle_gamma   90.00
#
_symmetry.space_group_name_H-M   'P 1'
#
loop_
_entity.id
_entity.type
_entity.pdbx_description
1 polymer ?
#
loop_
_entity_poly.entity_id
_entity_poly.type
_entity_poly.pdbx_seq_one_letter_code
_entity_poly.pdbx_strand_id
1 'polypeptide(L)'
;LSYCPSYFPQKYLPYIVRISALALVETLRSYNIASRVKPPNDIYVNGKKIAGILIDTEIRRDSVERIYIGIGLNINNSIEDMPEQVSKVVTTMHDLTSEIYSIQSVLFKILDNIFCEFEMLNNIENIDNLWNEVVLNKSIEV
;
A
#
# COMPACT_ATOMS: atom_id res chain seq x y z
N LEU A 1 -1.12 21.24 -1.80
CA LEU A 1 0.08 20.80 -2.56
C LEU A 1 1.36 21.44 -2.02
N SER A 2 1.52 21.50 -0.69
CA SER A 2 2.56 22.31 0.00
C SER A 2 3.52 21.46 0.86
N TYR A 3 3.63 20.16 0.58
CA TYR A 3 4.37 19.21 1.43
C TYR A 3 5.65 18.66 0.78
N CYS A 4 6.25 19.38 -0.17
CA CYS A 4 7.59 19.04 -0.64
C CYS A 4 8.59 19.95 0.10
N PRO A 5 9.17 19.52 1.24
CA PRO A 5 10.17 20.30 1.93
C PRO A 5 11.35 20.57 1.00
N SER A 6 12.03 21.70 1.18
CA SER A 6 13.23 22.05 0.42
C SER A 6 14.37 21.04 0.59
N TYR A 7 14.29 20.18 1.60
CA TYR A 7 15.20 19.07 1.85
C TYR A 7 14.43 17.87 2.42
N PHE A 8 14.50 16.73 1.73
CA PHE A 8 13.94 15.46 2.21
C PHE A 8 15.07 14.43 2.41
N PRO A 9 15.43 14.10 3.66
CA PRO A 9 16.51 13.18 3.95
C PRO A 9 16.22 11.75 3.46
N GLN A 10 17.22 11.09 2.86
CA GLN A 10 17.08 9.72 2.35
C GLN A 10 16.66 8.71 3.43
N LYS A 11 16.99 8.96 4.71
CA LYS A 11 16.58 8.11 5.84
C LYS A 11 15.07 7.91 5.99
N TYR A 12 14.26 8.78 5.37
CA TYR A 12 12.80 8.69 5.41
C TYR A 12 12.20 7.79 4.32
N LEU A 13 12.97 7.38 3.31
CA LEU A 13 12.47 6.56 2.19
C LEU A 13 11.79 5.26 2.63
N PRO A 14 12.30 4.49 3.62
CA PRO A 14 11.61 3.30 4.11
C PRO A 14 10.21 3.62 4.67
N TYR A 15 10.04 4.79 5.30
CA TYR A 15 8.76 5.19 5.87
C TYR A 15 7.75 5.62 4.81
N ILE A 16 8.20 6.11 3.65
CA ILE A 16 7.31 6.40 2.52
C ILE A 16 6.65 5.13 2.00
N VAL A 17 7.40 4.02 1.93
CA VAL A 17 6.83 2.70 1.60
C VAL A 17 5.81 2.28 2.66
N ARG A 18 6.16 2.43 3.96
CA ARG A 18 5.26 2.05 5.08
C ARG A 18 3.97 2.84 5.07
N ILE A 19 4.04 4.16 4.95
CA ILE A 19 2.88 5.05 4.86
C ILE A 19 1.98 4.68 3.68
N SER A 20 2.59 4.42 2.51
CA SER A 20 1.83 4.02 1.33
C SER A 20 1.11 2.67 1.54
N ALA A 21 1.74 1.74 2.25
CA ALA A 21 1.14 0.45 2.61
C ALA A 21 0.03 0.59 3.65
N LEU A 22 0.24 1.41 4.69
CA LEU A 22 -0.78 1.72 5.71
C LEU A 22 -2.01 2.36 5.07
N ALA A 23 -1.80 3.31 4.15
CA ALA A 23 -2.88 3.95 3.40
C ALA A 23 -3.70 2.93 2.59
N LEU A 24 -3.05 1.98 1.92
CA LEU A 24 -3.74 0.90 1.21
C LEU A 24 -4.50 -0.05 2.14
N VAL A 25 -3.93 -0.39 3.30
CA VAL A 25 -4.61 -1.22 4.30
C VAL A 25 -5.85 -0.51 4.82
N GLU A 26 -5.77 0.79 5.11
CA GLU A 26 -6.92 1.62 5.48
C GLU A 26 -7.96 1.68 4.35
N THR A 27 -7.53 1.83 3.10
CA THR A 27 -8.45 1.87 1.97
C THR A 27 -9.22 0.56 1.86
N LEU A 28 -8.52 -0.57 1.86
CA LEU A 28 -9.14 -1.89 1.80
C LEU A 28 -10.07 -2.14 2.99
N ARG A 29 -9.68 -1.69 4.20
CA ARG A 29 -10.52 -1.80 5.40
C ARG A 29 -11.85 -1.06 5.24
N SER A 30 -11.84 0.11 4.61
CA SER A 30 -13.07 0.87 4.33
C SER A 30 -14.03 0.17 3.35
N TYR A 31 -13.53 -0.82 2.62
CA TYR A 31 -14.31 -1.74 1.78
C TYR A 31 -14.57 -3.10 2.44
N ASN A 32 -14.38 -3.20 3.77
CA ASN A 32 -14.51 -4.43 4.56
C ASN A 32 -13.52 -5.55 4.17
N ILE A 33 -12.38 -5.19 3.58
CA ILE A 33 -11.32 -6.13 3.21
C ILE A 33 -10.18 -6.04 4.24
N ALA A 34 -10.12 -7.02 5.14
CA ALA A 34 -9.04 -7.14 6.10
C ALA A 34 -7.75 -7.59 5.40
N SER A 35 -6.74 -6.72 5.39
CA SER A 35 -5.47 -6.96 4.70
C SER A 35 -4.27 -6.83 5.64
N ARG A 36 -3.14 -7.40 5.19
CA ARG A 36 -1.86 -7.39 5.89
C ARG A 36 -0.75 -7.02 4.93
N VAL A 37 0.31 -6.43 5.47
CA VAL A 37 1.49 -6.06 4.69
C VAL A 37 2.49 -7.21 4.71
N LYS A 38 2.88 -7.71 3.54
CA LYS A 38 4.05 -8.56 3.36
C LYS A 38 5.24 -7.65 3.02
N PRO A 39 6.23 -7.51 3.93
CA PRO A 39 7.35 -6.61 3.69
C PRO A 39 8.13 -6.94 2.41
N PRO A 40 8.70 -5.91 1.74
CA PRO A 40 8.65 -4.50 2.14
C PRO A 40 7.42 -3.74 1.62
N ASN A 41 6.68 -4.26 0.64
CA ASN A 41 5.86 -3.41 -0.24
C ASN A 41 4.60 -4.08 -0.82
N ASP A 42 4.27 -5.30 -0.41
CA ASP A 42 3.11 -6.02 -0.94
C ASP A 42 1.97 -6.10 0.07
N ILE A 43 0.73 -6.03 -0.41
CA ILE A 43 -0.47 -6.18 0.41
C ILE A 43 -1.13 -7.51 0.10
N TYR A 44 -1.49 -8.24 1.16
CA TYR A 44 -2.02 -9.58 1.09
C TYR A 44 -3.35 -9.69 1.83
N VAL A 45 -4.23 -10.54 1.31
CA VAL A 45 -5.49 -10.97 1.94
C VAL A 45 -5.56 -12.49 1.79
N ASN A 46 -5.76 -13.21 2.90
CA ASN A 46 -5.85 -14.67 2.92
C ASN A 46 -4.72 -15.39 2.14
N GLY A 47 -3.47 -14.90 2.29
CA GLY A 47 -2.29 -15.52 1.67
C GLY A 47 -2.09 -15.16 0.20
N LYS A 48 -3.00 -14.41 -0.40
CA LYS A 48 -2.95 -13.97 -1.79
C LYS A 48 -2.65 -12.48 -1.89
N LYS A 49 -1.83 -12.10 -2.87
CA LYS A 49 -1.46 -10.70 -3.12
C LYS A 49 -2.63 -9.96 -3.76
N ILE A 50 -3.01 -8.81 -3.20
CA ILE A 50 -4.05 -7.92 -3.75
C ILE A 50 -3.47 -6.62 -4.30
N ALA A 51 -2.35 -6.15 -3.73
CA ALA A 51 -1.71 -4.91 -4.16
C ALA A 51 -0.19 -4.97 -4.02
N GLY A 52 0.50 -4.09 -4.75
CA GLY A 52 1.94 -3.88 -4.65
C GLY A 52 2.30 -2.41 -4.79
N ILE A 53 3.36 -2.01 -4.10
CA ILE A 53 3.86 -0.63 -4.07
C ILE A 53 5.28 -0.61 -4.65
N LEU A 54 5.55 0.34 -5.53
CA LEU A 54 6.87 0.62 -6.07
C LEU A 54 7.25 2.04 -5.71
N ILE A 55 8.44 2.21 -5.12
CA ILE A 55 9.03 3.52 -4.88
C ILE A 55 10.21 3.68 -5.82
N ASP A 56 10.20 4.77 -6.58
CA ASP A 56 11.35 5.25 -7.35
C ASP A 56 11.70 6.66 -6.90
N THR A 57 12.98 7.03 -6.95
CA THR A 57 13.47 8.28 -6.36
C THR A 57 14.52 8.93 -7.23
N GLU A 58 14.42 10.25 -7.36
CA GLU A 58 15.52 11.06 -7.87
C GLU A 58 16.26 11.69 -6.70
N ILE A 59 17.55 11.38 -6.59
CA ILE A 59 18.40 11.79 -5.50
C ILE A 59 19.53 12.66 -6.05
N ARG A 60 19.76 13.82 -5.43
CA ARG A 60 20.89 14.69 -5.74
C ARG A 60 21.67 14.97 -4.46
N ARG A 61 22.95 14.55 -4.45
CA ARG A 61 23.81 14.54 -3.25
C ARG A 61 23.11 13.73 -2.14
N ASP A 62 22.76 14.38 -1.03
CA ASP A 62 22.15 13.75 0.15
C ASP A 62 20.66 14.12 0.33
N SER A 63 20.03 14.70 -0.70
CA SER A 63 18.60 15.04 -0.69
C SER A 63 17.85 14.23 -1.73
N VAL A 64 16.66 13.77 -1.35
CA VAL A 64 15.66 13.30 -2.29
C VAL A 64 15.01 14.52 -2.94
N GLU A 65 15.07 14.62 -4.27
CA GLU A 65 14.43 15.70 -5.04
C GLU A 65 13.00 15.34 -5.46
N ARG A 66 12.80 14.07 -5.85
CA ARG A 66 11.48 13.54 -6.21
C ARG A 66 11.33 12.10 -5.71
N ILE A 67 10.09 11.78 -5.34
CA ILE A 67 9.66 10.42 -5.02
C ILE A 67 8.47 10.10 -5.91
N TYR A 68 8.57 9.00 -6.65
CA TYR A 68 7.49 8.42 -7.43
C TYR A 68 6.93 7.22 -6.68
N ILE A 69 5.63 7.25 -6.42
CA ILE A 69 4.91 6.18 -5.72
C ILE A 69 4.00 5.51 -6.74
N GLY A 70 4.41 4.32 -7.20
CA GLY A 70 3.58 3.45 -8.02
C GLY A 70 2.74 2.53 -7.12
N ILE A 71 1.43 2.51 -7.36
CA ILE A 71 0.49 1.63 -6.66
C ILE A 71 -0.25 0.79 -7.68
N GLY A 72 -0.15 -0.53 -7.56
CA GLY A 72 -0.99 -1.48 -8.27
C GLY A 72 -1.95 -2.14 -7.31
N LEU A 73 -3.27 -2.02 -7.55
CA LEU A 73 -4.32 -2.65 -6.77
C LEU A 73 -5.25 -3.43 -7.70
N ASN A 74 -5.47 -4.71 -7.41
CA ASN A 74 -6.41 -5.55 -8.14
C ASN A 74 -7.83 -5.27 -7.66
N ILE A 75 -8.64 -4.60 -8.51
CA ILE A 75 -9.99 -4.15 -8.13
C ILE A 75 -11.05 -5.09 -8.71
N ASN A 76 -11.34 -4.96 -10.01
CA ASN A 76 -12.45 -5.66 -10.69
C ASN A 76 -11.97 -6.78 -11.63
N ASN A 77 -10.68 -7.14 -11.62
CA ASN A 77 -10.22 -8.25 -12.44
C ASN A 77 -10.82 -9.55 -11.90
N SER A 78 -11.31 -10.43 -12.78
CA SER A 78 -11.70 -11.77 -12.37
C SER A 78 -10.46 -12.65 -12.31
N ILE A 79 -10.23 -13.29 -11.16
CA ILE A 79 -9.19 -14.31 -11.03
C ILE A 79 -9.44 -15.50 -11.96
N GLU A 80 -10.70 -15.80 -12.29
CA GLU A 80 -11.07 -16.92 -13.17
C GLU A 80 -10.55 -16.76 -14.59
N ASP A 81 -10.36 -15.51 -15.04
CA ASP A 81 -9.82 -15.19 -16.36
C ASP A 81 -8.28 -15.25 -16.40
N MET A 82 -7.63 -15.47 -15.25
CA MET A 82 -6.17 -15.49 -15.14
C MET A 82 -5.60 -16.91 -15.33
N PRO A 83 -4.34 -17.04 -15.80
CA PRO A 83 -3.64 -18.33 -15.80
C PRO A 83 -3.65 -18.97 -14.41
N GLU A 84 -3.78 -20.30 -14.35
CA GLU A 84 -3.92 -21.05 -13.10
C GLU A 84 -2.79 -20.80 -12.09
N GLN A 85 -1.58 -20.55 -12.57
CA GLN A 85 -0.43 -20.24 -11.72
C GLN A 85 -0.60 -18.89 -11.00
N VAL A 86 -1.26 -17.93 -11.65
CA VAL A 86 -1.50 -16.58 -11.12
C VAL A 86 -2.68 -16.60 -10.16
N SER A 87 -3.78 -17.27 -10.51
CA SER A 87 -5.01 -17.31 -9.72
C SER A 87 -4.84 -17.91 -8.31
N LYS A 88 -3.82 -18.76 -8.14
CA LYS A 88 -3.45 -19.34 -6.83
C LYS A 88 -2.81 -18.33 -5.88
N VAL A 89 -2.15 -17.29 -6.40
CA VAL A 89 -1.30 -16.37 -5.60
C VAL A 89 -1.80 -14.94 -5.56
N VAL A 90 -2.78 -14.56 -6.37
CA VAL A 90 -3.38 -13.22 -6.39
C VAL A 90 -4.85 -13.25 -6.01
N THR A 91 -5.33 -12.14 -5.46
CA THR A 91 -6.76 -11.89 -5.25
C THR A 91 -7.13 -10.50 -5.72
N THR A 92 -8.43 -10.23 -5.85
CA THR A 92 -8.97 -8.91 -6.21
C THR A 92 -10.01 -8.46 -5.18
N MET A 93 -10.36 -7.18 -5.19
CA MET A 93 -11.49 -6.70 -4.38
C MET A 93 -12.79 -7.38 -4.78
N HIS A 94 -13.05 -7.51 -6.08
CA HIS A 94 -14.26 -8.14 -6.62
C HIS A 94 -14.41 -9.60 -6.17
N ASP A 95 -13.36 -10.40 -6.24
CA ASP A 95 -13.44 -11.82 -5.86
C ASP A 95 -13.63 -12.02 -4.34
N LEU A 96 -13.25 -11.02 -3.53
CA LEU A 96 -13.39 -11.07 -2.08
C LEU A 96 -14.79 -10.64 -1.60
N THR A 97 -15.46 -9.76 -2.34
CA THR A 97 -16.71 -9.13 -1.89
C THR A 97 -17.91 -9.39 -2.80
N SER A 98 -17.66 -9.91 -4.00
CA SER A 98 -18.63 -10.04 -5.10
C SER A 98 -19.21 -8.71 -5.60
N GLU A 99 -18.58 -7.57 -5.25
CA GLU A 99 -19.00 -6.24 -5.65
C GLU A 99 -18.18 -5.73 -6.84
N ILE A 100 -18.76 -4.83 -7.65
CA ILE A 100 -18.02 -4.10 -8.69
C ILE A 100 -17.79 -2.67 -8.21
N TYR A 101 -16.53 -2.27 -8.18
CA TYR A 101 -16.14 -0.97 -7.64
C TYR A 101 -15.88 0.07 -8.73
N SER A 102 -16.27 1.31 -8.45
CA SER A 102 -15.82 2.47 -9.21
C SER A 102 -14.33 2.69 -8.97
N ILE A 103 -13.53 2.60 -10.02
CA ILE A 103 -12.06 2.83 -9.95
C ILE A 103 -11.77 4.24 -9.43
N GLN A 104 -12.58 5.23 -9.82
CA GLN A 104 -12.44 6.61 -9.37
C GLN A 104 -12.68 6.73 -7.87
N SER A 105 -13.70 6.06 -7.33
CA SER A 105 -13.99 6.09 -5.90
C SER A 105 -12.87 5.43 -5.09
N VAL A 106 -12.36 4.28 -5.57
CA VAL A 106 -11.21 3.62 -4.94
C VAL A 106 -9.98 4.52 -5.00
N LEU A 107 -9.69 5.14 -6.14
CA LEU A 107 -8.57 6.06 -6.31
C LEU A 107 -8.65 7.24 -5.33
N PHE A 108 -9.80 7.91 -5.23
CA PHE A 108 -9.96 9.01 -4.28
C PHE A 108 -9.76 8.55 -2.85
N LYS A 109 -10.27 7.36 -2.49
CA LYS A 109 -10.05 6.80 -1.16
C LYS A 109 -8.58 6.47 -0.87
N ILE A 110 -7.83 5.99 -1.87
CA ILE A 110 -6.37 5.80 -1.75
C ILE A 110 -5.69 7.14 -1.53
N LEU A 111 -6.01 8.15 -2.34
CA LEU A 111 -5.41 9.49 -2.23
C LEU A 111 -5.67 10.14 -0.86
N ASP A 112 -6.93 10.10 -0.39
CA ASP A 112 -7.31 10.64 0.92
C ASP A 112 -6.49 9.98 2.03
N ASN A 113 -6.43 8.65 2.03
CA ASN A 113 -5.69 7.91 3.05
C ASN A 113 -4.18 8.16 2.93
N ILE A 114 -3.61 8.27 1.72
CA ILE A 114 -2.21 8.65 1.53
C ILE A 114 -1.97 10.02 2.16
N PHE A 115 -2.80 11.02 1.88
CA PHE A 115 -2.60 12.35 2.46
C PHE A 115 -2.67 12.32 3.99
N CYS A 116 -3.63 11.60 4.59
CA CYS A 116 -3.72 11.44 6.04
C CYS A 116 -2.48 10.77 6.64
N GLU A 117 -2.02 9.66 6.05
CA GLU A 117 -0.85 8.93 6.56
C GLU A 117 0.46 9.72 6.36
N PHE A 118 0.56 10.56 5.32
CA PHE A 118 1.71 11.45 5.13
C PHE A 118 1.83 12.51 6.22
N GLU A 119 0.72 12.95 6.83
CA GLU A 119 0.77 13.86 7.99
C GLU A 119 1.49 13.23 9.19
N MET A 120 1.56 11.89 9.25
CA MET A 120 2.25 11.15 10.29
C MET A 120 3.77 11.10 10.14
N LEU A 121 4.36 11.60 9.03
CA LEU A 121 5.82 11.61 8.85
C LEU A 121 6.59 12.31 9.98
N ASN A 122 5.93 13.22 10.71
CA ASN A 122 6.50 13.90 11.87
C ASN A 122 6.50 13.03 13.15
N ASN A 123 5.82 11.88 13.14
CA ASN A 123 5.71 10.95 14.26
C ASN A 123 6.01 9.50 13.81
N ILE A 124 7.31 9.20 13.70
CA ILE A 124 7.80 7.90 13.24
C ILE A 124 7.36 6.75 14.16
N GLU A 125 7.32 6.97 15.48
CA GLU A 125 6.92 5.95 16.46
C GLU A 125 5.49 5.46 16.19
N ASN A 126 4.58 6.36 15.83
CA ASN A 126 3.22 6.00 15.46
C ASN A 126 3.17 5.14 14.19
N ILE A 127 3.99 5.46 13.17
CA ILE A 127 4.10 4.67 11.94
C ILE A 127 4.59 3.26 12.27
N ASP A 128 5.58 3.12 13.14
CA ASP A 128 6.12 1.83 13.54
C ASP A 128 5.10 0.97 14.30
N ASN A 129 4.32 1.60 15.19
CA ASN A 129 3.25 0.91 15.91
C ASN A 129 2.17 0.38 14.96
N LEU A 130 1.63 1.23 14.08
CA LEU A 130 0.64 0.80 13.09
C LEU A 130 1.20 -0.26 12.14
N TRP A 131 2.45 -0.10 11.72
CA TRP A 131 3.13 -1.09 10.88
C TRP A 131 3.17 -2.47 11.56
N ASN A 132 3.52 -2.52 12.84
CA ASN A 132 3.59 -3.78 13.60
C ASN A 132 2.24 -4.47 13.75
N GLU A 133 1.12 -3.74 13.70
CA GLU A 133 -0.22 -4.32 13.76
C GLU A 133 -0.64 -5.02 12.47
N VAL A 134 -0.12 -4.55 11.33
CA VAL A 134 -0.57 -5.01 10.00
C VAL A 134 0.45 -5.89 9.28
N VAL A 135 1.70 -5.90 9.73
CA VAL A 135 2.78 -6.65 9.07
C VAL A 135 2.64 -8.16 9.30
N LEU A 136 2.85 -8.95 8.25
CA LEU A 136 2.98 -10.41 8.35
C LEU A 136 4.34 -10.75 8.97
N ASN A 137 4.33 -11.32 10.17
CA ASN A 137 5.52 -11.88 10.79
C ASN A 137 5.87 -13.22 10.13
N LYS A 138 7.15 -13.49 9.90
CA LYS A 138 7.67 -14.75 9.29
C LYS A 138 7.19 -16.04 10.00
N SER A 139 6.65 -15.93 11.21
CA SER A 139 6.15 -17.04 12.02
C SER A 139 4.69 -17.42 11.75
N ILE A 140 3.98 -16.66 10.91
CA ILE A 140 2.61 -16.96 10.51
C ILE A 140 2.67 -17.35 9.04
N GLU A 141 2.95 -18.62 8.79
CA GLU A 141 2.67 -19.24 7.50
C GLU A 141 1.18 -19.05 7.20
N VAL A 142 0.89 -18.61 5.98
CA VAL A 142 -0.47 -18.60 5.43
C VAL A 142 -0.70 -19.89 4.66
#